data_AF-A0A285BS50-F1
#
_entry.id   AF-A0A285BS50-F1
#
_cell.length_a   1.000
_cell.length_b   1.000
_cell.length_c   1.000
_cell.angle_alpha   90.00
_cell.angle_beta   90.00
_cell.angle_gamma   90.00
#
_symmetry.space_group_name_H-M   'P 1'
#
loop_
_entity.id
_entity.type
_entity.pdbx_description
1 polymer ?
#
loop_
_entity_poly.entity_id
_entity_poly.type
_entity_poly.pdbx_seq_one_letter_code
_entity_poly.pdbx_strand_id
1 'polypeptide(L)'
;MSRTAHHVPSRHRTLPAFWSLGLPGPWTGNAVPELRYTSAELTRARREGRRPLPRRVVRSFTSYTYPRAINDRPSSPYERRARAALQAFRSAARLELRAAPAEALLQWAEELDHPPTRHRHQDLW
;
A
#
# COMPACT_ATOMS: atom_id res chain seq x y z
N MET A 1 5.33 -0.91 10.21
CA MET A 1 4.06 -1.39 9.61
C MET A 1 4.39 -2.27 8.41
N SER A 2 4.13 -3.57 8.49
CA SER A 2 4.36 -4.52 7.39
C SER A 2 3.38 -4.22 6.27
N ARG A 3 3.86 -3.64 5.16
CA ARG A 3 3.05 -3.35 3.96
C ARG A 3 2.99 -4.62 3.13
N THR A 4 2.04 -5.50 3.42
CA THR A 4 1.82 -6.68 2.59
C THR A 4 1.16 -6.23 1.29
N ALA A 5 1.97 -5.98 0.26
CA ALA A 5 1.47 -5.84 -1.09
C ALA A 5 0.88 -7.19 -1.50
N HIS A 6 -0.45 -7.29 -1.59
CA HIS A 6 -1.10 -8.50 -2.07
C HIS A 6 -0.87 -8.58 -3.58
N HIS A 7 0.17 -9.33 -3.99
CA HIS A 7 0.37 -9.64 -5.40
C HIS A 7 -0.64 -10.69 -5.84
N VAL A 8 -1.75 -10.24 -6.45
CA VAL A 8 -2.75 -11.12 -7.05
C VAL A 8 -2.50 -11.22 -8.55
N PRO A 9 -2.32 -12.44 -9.12
CA PRO A 9 -2.17 -12.65 -10.55
C PRO A 9 -3.32 -12.05 -11.36
N SER A 10 -3.04 -11.52 -12.55
CA SER A 10 -4.01 -10.82 -13.41
C SER A 10 -5.25 -11.64 -13.73
N ARG A 11 -5.12 -12.96 -13.96
CA ARG A 11 -6.24 -13.87 -14.23
C ARG A 11 -7.29 -13.96 -13.12
N HIS A 12 -6.94 -13.52 -11.90
CA HIS A 12 -7.84 -13.49 -10.76
C HIS A 12 -8.41 -12.10 -10.50
N ARG A 13 -8.04 -11.10 -11.31
CA ARG A 13 -8.57 -9.74 -11.19
C ARG A 13 -9.92 -9.65 -11.88
N THR A 14 -10.89 -9.08 -11.19
CA THR A 14 -12.18 -8.69 -11.73
C THR A 14 -12.20 -7.17 -11.88
N LEU A 15 -12.28 -6.71 -13.13
CA LEU A 15 -12.35 -5.29 -13.49
C LEU A 15 -13.69 -5.01 -14.21
N PRO A 16 -14.35 -3.88 -13.91
CA PRO A 16 -14.03 -2.93 -12.85
C PRO A 16 -14.25 -3.53 -11.44
N ALA A 17 -13.52 -3.05 -10.45
CA ALA A 17 -13.78 -3.37 -9.05
C ALA A 17 -15.14 -2.78 -8.66
N PHE A 18 -16.22 -3.57 -8.73
CA PHE A 18 -17.55 -3.05 -8.46
C PHE A 18 -17.69 -2.68 -6.97
N TRP A 19 -17.98 -1.41 -6.71
CA TRP A 19 -18.43 -0.91 -5.41
C TRP A 19 -19.92 -0.62 -5.49
N SER A 20 -20.68 -1.15 -4.54
CA SER A 20 -22.10 -0.79 -4.38
C SER A 20 -22.33 0.69 -4.05
N LEU A 21 -21.27 1.40 -3.61
CA LEU A 21 -21.34 2.79 -3.13
C LEU A 21 -20.84 3.84 -4.13
N GLY A 22 -20.42 3.47 -5.35
CA GLY A 22 -20.00 4.43 -6.39
C GLY A 22 -18.75 5.27 -6.05
N LEU A 23 -18.02 4.92 -5.00
CA LEU A 23 -16.79 5.61 -4.61
C LEU A 23 -15.64 5.26 -5.58
N PRO A 24 -14.63 6.15 -5.74
CA PRO A 24 -13.35 5.80 -6.37
C PRO A 24 -12.64 4.75 -5.52
N GLY A 25 -13.06 3.50 -5.71
CA GLY A 25 -12.68 2.38 -4.89
C GLY A 25 -11.32 1.79 -5.28
N PRO A 26 -10.78 0.87 -4.46
CA PRO A 26 -9.51 0.15 -4.64
C PRO A 26 -9.26 -0.29 -6.08
N TRP A 27 -8.00 -0.17 -6.49
CA TRP A 27 -7.50 -0.38 -7.85
C TRP A 27 -7.99 -1.68 -8.53
N THR A 28 -8.25 -2.76 -7.77
CA THR A 28 -8.63 -4.06 -8.32
C THR A 28 -9.56 -4.87 -7.41
N GLY A 29 -10.63 -5.41 -7.99
CA GLY A 29 -11.39 -6.52 -7.42
C GLY A 29 -10.69 -7.84 -7.76
N ASN A 30 -10.84 -8.85 -6.91
CA ASN A 30 -10.24 -10.16 -7.13
C ASN A 30 -11.23 -11.29 -6.81
N ALA A 31 -11.19 -12.34 -7.63
CA ALA A 31 -11.90 -13.60 -7.44
C ALA A 31 -10.92 -14.77 -7.55
N VAL A 32 -10.71 -15.49 -6.44
CA VAL A 32 -9.79 -16.63 -6.36
C VAL A 32 -10.59 -17.91 -6.20
N PRO A 33 -10.58 -18.81 -7.20
CA PRO A 33 -11.16 -20.14 -7.05
C PRO A 33 -10.26 -21.02 -6.19
N GLU A 34 -10.87 -21.72 -5.25
CA GLU A 34 -10.25 -22.69 -4.36
C GLU A 34 -11.00 -24.03 -4.45
N LEU A 35 -10.29 -25.12 -4.24
CA LEU A 35 -10.86 -26.45 -4.06
C LEU A 35 -10.79 -26.80 -2.58
N ARG A 36 -11.95 -26.97 -1.94
CA ARG A 36 -12.06 -27.25 -0.50
C ARG A 36 -12.78 -28.56 -0.27
N TYR A 37 -12.28 -29.34 0.69
CA TYR A 37 -12.99 -30.52 1.19
C TYR A 37 -13.85 -30.12 2.38
N THR A 38 -15.09 -30.58 2.40
CA THR A 38 -15.94 -30.44 3.59
C THR A 38 -15.66 -31.60 4.53
N SER A 39 -15.86 -31.40 5.83
CA SER A 39 -15.75 -32.48 6.82
C SER A 39 -16.66 -33.65 6.47
N ALA A 40 -17.91 -33.36 6.09
CA ALA A 40 -18.89 -34.36 5.66
C ALA A 40 -18.39 -35.22 4.49
N GLU A 41 -17.80 -34.60 3.46
CA GLU A 41 -17.27 -35.32 2.31
C GLU A 41 -16.03 -36.16 2.66
N LEU A 42 -15.15 -35.66 3.53
CA LEU A 42 -14.01 -36.43 4.02
C LEU A 42 -14.47 -37.67 4.81
N THR A 43 -15.47 -37.52 5.69
CA THR A 43 -16.04 -38.64 6.44
C THR A 43 -16.72 -39.65 5.53
N ARG A 44 -17.50 -39.18 4.54
CA ARG A 44 -18.18 -40.04 3.58
C ARG A 44 -17.20 -40.82 2.72
N ALA A 45 -16.20 -40.14 2.14
CA ALA A 45 -15.19 -40.77 1.30
C ALA A 45 -14.41 -41.85 2.06
N ARG A 46 -14.08 -41.59 3.34
CA ARG A 46 -13.46 -42.60 4.22
C ARG A 46 -14.35 -43.81 4.45
N ARG A 47 -15.66 -43.61 4.69
CA ARG A 47 -16.62 -44.72 4.87
C ARG A 47 -16.80 -45.54 3.60
N GLU A 48 -16.81 -44.89 2.44
CA GLU A 48 -17.02 -45.51 1.13
C GLU A 48 -15.71 -46.03 0.49
N GLY A 49 -14.56 -45.93 1.17
CA GLY A 49 -13.27 -46.40 0.66
C GLY A 49 -12.79 -45.70 -0.62
N ARG A 50 -13.32 -44.51 -0.90
CA ARG A 50 -13.03 -43.76 -2.13
C ARG A 50 -12.26 -42.48 -1.85
N ARG A 51 -11.76 -41.85 -2.92
CA ARG A 51 -11.14 -40.52 -2.83
C ARG A 51 -12.21 -39.44 -2.55
N PRO A 52 -11.96 -38.47 -1.66
CA PRO A 52 -12.86 -37.35 -1.44
C PRO A 52 -12.89 -36.43 -2.66
N LEU A 53 -14.07 -35.87 -2.94
CA LEU A 53 -14.28 -34.96 -4.06
C LEU A 53 -14.25 -33.51 -3.56
N PRO A 54 -13.31 -32.68 -4.03
CA PRO A 54 -13.26 -31.30 -3.60
C PRO A 54 -14.42 -30.48 -4.19
N ARG A 55 -14.96 -29.56 -3.40
CA ARG A 55 -15.93 -28.58 -3.88
C ARG A 55 -15.20 -27.30 -4.28
N ARG A 56 -15.58 -26.76 -5.44
CA ARG A 56 -15.13 -25.43 -5.88
C ARG A 56 -15.80 -24.35 -5.03
N VAL A 57 -14.97 -23.48 -4.46
CA VAL A 57 -15.37 -22.27 -3.72
C VAL A 57 -14.70 -21.08 -4.38
N VAL A 58 -15.39 -19.96 -4.52
CA VAL A 58 -14.80 -18.72 -5.04
C VAL A 58 -14.76 -17.71 -3.90
N ARG A 59 -13.56 -17.22 -3.58
CA ARG A 59 -13.39 -16.13 -2.61
C ARG A 59 -13.21 -14.82 -3.36
N SER A 60 -14.09 -13.86 -3.09
CA SER A 60 -13.99 -12.51 -3.63
C SER A 60 -13.44 -11.56 -2.57
N PHE A 61 -12.50 -10.69 -2.97
CA PHE A 61 -12.00 -9.61 -2.11
C PHE A 61 -11.53 -8.43 -2.94
N THR A 62 -11.50 -7.26 -2.32
CA THR A 62 -10.96 -6.02 -2.91
C THR A 62 -9.59 -5.72 -2.33
N SER A 63 -8.62 -5.37 -3.18
CA SER A 63 -7.27 -4.99 -2.74
C SER A 63 -6.99 -3.52 -3.02
N TYR A 64 -6.58 -2.78 -1.99
CA TYR A 64 -6.02 -1.45 -2.16
C TYR A 64 -4.58 -1.56 -2.62
N THR A 65 -4.35 -1.25 -3.89
CA THR A 65 -3.00 -1.04 -4.39
C THR A 65 -2.68 0.44 -4.21
N TYR A 66 -1.79 0.75 -3.26
CA TYR A 66 -1.25 2.10 -3.16
C TYR A 66 -0.46 2.41 -4.45
N PRO A 67 -0.59 3.61 -5.04
CA PRO A 67 0.07 3.96 -6.30
C PRO A 67 1.58 3.65 -6.30
N ARG A 68 2.27 3.89 -5.16
CA ARG A 68 3.69 3.56 -5.00
C ARG A 68 4.03 2.08 -5.15
N ALA A 69 3.09 1.16 -4.86
CA ALA A 69 3.33 -0.28 -4.91
C ALA A 69 3.33 -0.85 -6.34
N ILE A 70 2.80 -0.11 -7.31
CA ILE A 70 2.77 -0.49 -8.74
C ILE A 70 3.68 0.40 -9.59
N ASN A 71 4.60 1.16 -8.97
CA ASN A 71 5.34 2.23 -9.63
C ASN A 71 4.42 3.18 -10.40
N ASP A 72 3.16 3.28 -9.99
CA ASP A 72 2.32 4.30 -10.53
C ASP A 72 2.89 5.64 -10.06
N ARG A 73 3.01 6.54 -11.02
CA ARG A 73 3.51 7.89 -10.80
C ARG A 73 2.28 8.78 -10.81
N PRO A 74 1.50 8.85 -9.72
CA PRO A 74 0.57 9.95 -9.57
C PRO A 74 1.44 11.21 -9.43
N SER A 75 1.80 11.81 -10.56
CA SER A 75 2.52 13.06 -10.61
C SER A 75 1.49 14.16 -10.39
N SER A 76 1.09 14.39 -9.14
CA SER A 76 0.44 15.64 -8.81
C SER A 76 1.48 16.76 -8.96
N PRO A 77 1.25 17.80 -9.79
CA PRO A 77 2.16 18.93 -9.91
C PRO A 77 2.42 19.61 -8.54
N TYR A 78 1.45 19.55 -7.63
CA TYR A 78 1.58 20.01 -6.26
C TYR A 78 2.58 19.17 -5.46
N GLU A 79 2.44 17.84 -5.47
CA GLU A 79 3.34 16.94 -4.74
C GLU A 79 4.78 17.06 -5.25
N ARG A 80 4.96 17.18 -6.58
CA ARG A 80 6.29 17.39 -7.18
C ARG A 80 6.92 18.69 -6.69
N ARG A 81 6.17 19.79 -6.66
CA ARG A 81 6.64 21.10 -6.17
C ARG A 81 6.97 21.05 -4.68
N ALA A 82 6.12 20.43 -3.87
CA ALA A 82 6.35 20.27 -2.44
C ALA A 82 7.61 19.43 -2.14
N ARG A 83 7.84 18.35 -2.89
CA ARG A 83 9.05 17.53 -2.78
C ARG A 83 10.31 18.28 -3.21
N ALA A 84 10.24 19.05 -4.30
CA ALA A 84 11.35 19.89 -4.73
C ALA A 84 11.70 20.95 -3.67
N ALA A 85 10.69 21.61 -3.10
CA ALA A 85 10.87 22.58 -2.02
C ALA A 85 11.50 21.92 -0.77
N LEU A 86 11.00 20.76 -0.36
CA LEU A 86 11.57 20.01 0.77
C LEU A 86 13.02 19.57 0.50
N GLN A 87 13.32 19.13 -0.72
CA GLN A 87 14.67 18.73 -1.10
C GLN A 87 15.63 19.92 -1.08
N ALA A 88 15.19 21.08 -1.57
CA ALA A 88 15.96 22.33 -1.52
C ALA A 88 16.24 22.75 -0.07
N PHE A 89 15.21 22.76 0.79
CA PHE A 89 15.35 23.05 2.21
C PHE A 89 16.35 22.11 2.89
N ARG A 90 16.20 20.79 2.72
CA ARG A 90 17.11 19.80 3.34
C ARG A 90 18.55 19.96 2.90
N SER A 91 18.76 20.36 1.64
CA SER A 91 20.10 20.58 1.10
C SER A 91 20.73 21.82 1.71
N ALA A 92 19.97 22.92 1.82
CA ALA A 92 20.41 24.17 2.44
C ALA A 92 20.69 23.99 3.94
N ALA A 93 19.74 23.43 4.70
CA ALA A 93 19.87 23.11 6.11
C ALA A 93 21.11 22.26 6.41
N ARG A 94 21.39 21.26 5.57
CA ARG A 94 22.58 20.41 5.73
C ARG A 94 23.89 21.18 5.51
N LEU A 95 23.90 22.16 4.60
CA LEU A 95 25.07 23.01 4.37
C LEU A 95 25.29 23.94 5.57
N GLU A 96 24.23 24.56 6.08
CA GLU A 96 24.28 25.44 7.25
C GLU A 96 24.76 24.69 8.50
N LEU A 97 24.19 23.51 8.79
CA LEU A 97 24.62 22.69 9.93
C LEU A 97 26.06 22.16 9.78
N ARG A 98 26.57 21.98 8.56
CA ARG A 98 27.97 21.62 8.33
C ARG A 98 28.93 22.79 8.51
N ALA A 99 28.45 24.01 8.29
CA ALA A 99 29.22 25.23 8.49
C ALA A 99 29.20 25.69 9.97
N ALA A 100 28.29 25.15 10.78
CA ALA A 100 28.16 25.47 12.19
C ALA A 100 29.43 25.07 12.98
N PRO A 101 29.94 25.92 13.88
CA PRO A 101 30.95 25.53 14.86
C PRO A 101 30.42 24.40 15.74
N ALA A 102 31.29 23.44 16.11
CA ALA A 102 30.89 22.26 16.89
C ALA A 102 30.18 22.63 18.22
N GLU A 103 30.58 23.73 18.85
CA GLU A 103 30.01 24.22 20.12
C GLU A 103 28.61 24.85 19.96
N ALA A 104 28.27 25.31 18.75
CA ALA A 104 27.01 25.99 18.45
C ALA A 104 26.04 25.14 17.60
N LEU A 105 26.45 23.92 17.23
CA LEU A 105 25.69 23.04 16.32
C LEU A 105 24.28 22.74 16.85
N LEU A 106 24.14 22.53 18.16
CA LEU A 106 22.84 22.23 18.78
C LEU A 106 21.89 23.43 18.67
N GLN A 107 22.37 24.63 19.00
CA GLN A 107 21.60 25.86 18.89
C GLN A 107 21.18 26.14 17.44
N TRP A 108 22.09 25.96 16.48
CA TRP A 108 21.79 26.13 15.06
C TRP A 108 20.77 25.10 14.55
N ALA A 109 20.77 23.89 15.08
CA ALA A 109 19.78 22.86 14.73
C ALA A 109 18.38 23.18 15.29
N GLU A 110 18.31 23.82 16.45
CA GLU A 110 17.06 24.26 17.11
C GLU A 110 16.47 25.51 16.44
N GLU A 111 17.31 26.46 16.02
CA GLU A 111 16.89 27.69 15.32
C GLU A 111 16.49 27.46 13.86
N LEU A 112 16.87 26.31 13.29
CA LEU A 112 16.49 25.95 11.94
C LEU A 112 14.96 25.75 11.85
N ASP A 113 14.29 26.63 11.11
CA ASP A 113 12.84 26.56 10.90
C ASP A 113 12.48 25.36 10.01
N HIS A 114 12.30 24.20 10.65
CA HIS A 114 11.93 22.97 9.97
C HIS A 114 10.52 23.13 9.41
N PRO A 115 10.32 23.03 8.07
CA PRO A 115 8.97 23.00 7.53
C PRO A 115 8.25 21.85 8.22
N PRO A 116 6.99 22.06 8.65
CA PRO A 116 6.29 21.09 9.47
C PRO A 116 6.38 19.76 8.77
N THR A 117 6.85 18.73 9.49
CA THR A 117 7.01 17.38 8.97
C THR A 117 5.60 16.77 8.81
N ARG A 118 4.79 17.35 7.93
CA ARG A 118 3.43 16.92 7.58
C ARG A 118 3.56 15.64 6.74
N HIS A 119 3.95 14.58 7.42
CA HIS A 119 3.97 13.22 6.92
C HIS A 119 2.85 12.44 7.59
N ARG A 120 1.59 12.89 7.45
CA ARG A 120 0.46 12.05 7.79
C ARG A 120 -0.67 12.14 6.77
N HIS A 121 -0.60 11.17 5.87
CA HIS A 121 -1.68 10.24 5.53
C HIS A 121 -2.75 10.62 4.50
N GLN A 122 -2.94 11.88 4.12
CA GLN A 122 -3.90 12.22 3.05
C GLN A 122 -3.36 13.41 2.27
N ASP A 123 -3.33 13.31 0.94
CA ASP A 123 -2.72 14.31 0.07
C ASP A 123 -3.23 15.75 0.36
N LEU A 124 -2.29 16.70 0.48
CA LEU A 124 -2.42 18.13 0.87
C LEU A 124 -2.48 18.30 2.41
N TRP A 125 -1.42 18.72 3.11
CA TRP A 125 -0.57 19.91 2.93
C TRP A 125 0.86 19.68 3.42
#